data_AF-A0A942NZ22-F1
#
_entry.id   AF-A0A942NZ22-F1
#
_cell.length_a   1.000
_cell.length_b   1.000
_cell.length_c   1.000
_cell.angle_alpha   90.00
_cell.angle_beta   90.00
_cell.angle_gamma   90.00
#
_symmetry.space_group_name_H-M   'P 1'
#
loop_
_entity.id
_entity.type
_entity.pdbx_description
1 polymer ?
#
loop_
_entity_poly.entity_id
_entity_poly.type
_entity_poly.pdbx_seq_one_letter_code
_entity_poly.pdbx_strand_id
1 'polypeptide(L)'
;MEKKYFVNVKHVDNRLKVFLNGENVWDSGIVHGDPAMNEHIEITEQLQRNREHTSELIFEGFNDDLTLNGEHSDAVNPWHFHYRVIERSFDEHGTFIEETDLLEPYDQKHLSKPNIRAMDNTYQIVAGENGFKVINNTLTQQFAV
;
A
#
# COMPACT_ATOMS: atom_id res chain seq x y z
N MET A 1 17.59 9.80 18.66
CA MET A 1 16.38 9.97 17.85
C MET A 1 16.08 8.65 17.17
N GLU A 2 14.94 8.04 17.47
CA GLU A 2 14.49 6.78 16.88
C GLU A 2 13.59 7.07 15.67
N LYS A 3 13.71 6.27 14.61
CA LYS A 3 12.87 6.37 13.41
C LYS A 3 12.10 5.08 13.22
N LYS A 4 10.80 5.18 13.03
CA LYS A 4 9.91 4.06 12.72
C LYS A 4 9.18 4.29 11.41
N TYR A 5 8.92 3.21 10.70
CA TYR A 5 8.36 3.24 9.35
C TYR A 5 7.00 2.57 9.35
N PHE A 6 6.01 3.22 8.75
CA PHE A 6 4.63 2.70 8.72
C PHE A 6 4.03 2.76 7.34
N VAL A 7 3.24 1.76 6.99
CA VAL A 7 2.23 1.82 5.93
C VAL A 7 0.92 2.20 6.60
N ASN A 8 0.37 3.35 6.24
CA ASN A 8 -0.92 3.81 6.71
C ASN A 8 -1.96 3.54 5.63
N VAL A 9 -3.03 2.82 5.94
CA VAL A 9 -4.14 2.57 5.00
C VAL A 9 -5.40 3.27 5.52
N LYS A 10 -6.01 4.08 4.65
CA LYS A 10 -7.15 4.95 4.97
C LYS A 10 -8.45 4.56 4.30
N HIS A 11 -8.40 3.97 3.11
CA HIS A 11 -9.58 3.60 2.35
C HIS A 11 -9.24 2.34 1.56
N VAL A 12 -10.16 1.38 1.54
CA VAL A 12 -10.04 0.14 0.76
C VAL A 12 -11.44 -0.23 0.28
N ASP A 13 -11.59 -0.39 -1.02
CA ASP A 13 -12.74 -1.04 -1.63
C ASP A 13 -12.29 -2.30 -2.37
N ASN A 14 -12.94 -3.43 -2.10
CA ASN A 14 -12.49 -4.80 -2.39
C ASN A 14 -11.36 -5.27 -1.47
N ARG A 15 -10.23 -5.74 -1.99
CA ARG A 15 -9.14 -6.26 -1.14
C ARG A 15 -7.80 -5.66 -1.52
N LEU A 16 -7.07 -5.20 -0.51
CA LEU A 16 -5.69 -4.74 -0.62
C LEU A 16 -4.78 -5.66 0.21
N LYS A 17 -3.74 -6.19 -0.43
CA LYS A 17 -2.63 -6.84 0.24
C LYS A 17 -1.38 -5.98 0.15
N VAL A 18 -0.61 -5.98 1.24
CA VAL A 18 0.69 -5.31 1.29
C VAL A 18 1.75 -6.38 1.50
N PHE A 19 2.73 -6.41 0.61
CA PHE A 19 3.89 -7.28 0.69
C PHE A 19 5.15 -6.47 0.86
N LEU A 20 6.05 -6.93 1.71
CA LEU A 20 7.39 -6.36 1.85
C LEU A 20 8.40 -7.50 1.73
N ASN A 21 9.29 -7.40 0.73
CA ASN A 21 10.33 -8.40 0.47
C ASN A 21 9.78 -9.82 0.27
N GLY A 22 8.61 -9.92 -0.39
CA GLY A 22 7.91 -11.18 -0.63
C GLY A 22 7.08 -11.70 0.56
N GLU A 23 7.16 -11.08 1.74
CA GLU A 23 6.34 -11.44 2.90
C GLU A 23 5.04 -10.61 2.90
N ASN A 24 3.89 -11.26 3.11
CA ASN A 24 2.64 -10.53 3.34
C ASN A 24 2.70 -9.90 4.73
N VAL A 25 2.73 -8.56 4.77
CA VAL A 25 2.77 -7.80 6.03
C VAL A 25 1.38 -7.35 6.46
N TRP A 26 0.43 -7.29 5.53
CA TRP A 26 -0.95 -6.94 5.82
C TRP A 26 -1.92 -7.36 4.70
N ASP A 27 -3.18 -7.59 5.08
CA ASP A 27 -4.28 -7.95 4.20
C ASP A 27 -5.58 -7.36 4.76
N SER A 28 -6.28 -6.56 3.96
CA SER A 28 -7.55 -5.96 4.37
C SER A 28 -8.68 -6.98 4.55
N GLY A 29 -8.53 -8.18 3.99
CA GLY A 29 -9.67 -9.04 3.68
C GLY A 29 -10.55 -8.45 2.59
N ILE A 30 -11.70 -9.08 2.32
CA ILE A 30 -12.68 -8.54 1.36
C ILE A 30 -13.47 -7.44 2.08
N VAL A 31 -13.44 -6.25 1.51
CA VAL A 31 -14.08 -5.03 1.98
C VAL A 31 -15.04 -4.54 0.91
N HIS A 32 -16.21 -4.04 1.30
CA HIS A 32 -17.20 -3.53 0.37
C HIS A 32 -17.63 -2.11 0.76
N GLY A 33 -17.72 -1.21 -0.22
CA GLY A 33 -18.34 0.10 -0.05
C GLY A 33 -17.41 1.18 0.50
N ASP A 34 -16.09 1.02 0.31
CA ASP A 34 -15.05 1.99 0.68
C ASP A 34 -15.15 2.57 2.12
N PRO A 35 -15.15 1.73 3.16
CA PRO A 35 -15.11 2.23 4.52
C PRO A 35 -13.78 2.95 4.78
N ALA A 36 -13.86 4.03 5.56
CA ALA A 36 -12.67 4.64 6.14
C ALA A 36 -11.98 3.63 7.08
N MET A 37 -10.73 3.32 6.78
CA MET A 37 -9.82 2.52 7.57
C MET A 37 -8.82 3.43 8.31
N ASN A 38 -8.31 2.98 9.45
CA ASN A 38 -7.27 3.69 10.21
C ASN A 38 -6.17 2.71 10.60
N GLU A 39 -5.68 1.99 9.60
CA GLU A 39 -4.69 0.94 9.81
C GLU A 39 -3.28 1.51 9.74
N HIS A 40 -2.45 1.11 10.70
CA HIS A 40 -1.07 1.56 10.87
C HIS A 40 -0.17 0.34 10.97
N ILE A 41 0.38 -0.07 9.83
CA ILE A 41 1.21 -1.27 9.73
C ILE A 41 2.68 -0.87 9.90
N GLU A 42 3.29 -1.23 11.01
CA GLU A 42 4.71 -0.98 11.23
C GLU A 42 5.57 -1.93 10.38
N ILE A 43 6.49 -1.35 9.60
CA ILE A 43 7.40 -2.06 8.69
C ILE A 43 8.89 -1.84 9.05
N THR A 44 9.15 -1.24 10.23
CA THR A 44 10.50 -0.88 10.67
C THR A 44 11.44 -2.09 10.67
N GLU A 45 11.06 -3.18 11.33
CA GLU A 45 11.94 -4.35 11.48
C GLU A 45 12.24 -5.00 10.12
N GLN A 46 11.24 -5.13 9.26
CA GLN A 46 11.34 -5.76 7.96
C GLN A 46 12.29 -4.97 7.04
N LEU A 47 12.22 -3.63 7.08
CA LEU A 47 13.17 -2.77 6.37
C LEU A 47 14.58 -2.88 6.95
N GLN A 48 14.73 -2.89 8.27
CA GLN A 48 16.05 -3.01 8.91
C GLN A 48 16.72 -4.36 8.64
N ARG A 49 15.95 -5.46 8.59
CA ARG A 49 16.48 -6.79 8.25
C ARG A 49 17.12 -6.82 6.86
N ASN A 50 16.59 -6.03 5.92
CA ASN A 50 17.11 -5.91 4.55
C ASN A 50 17.85 -4.60 4.27
N ARG A 51 18.44 -3.99 5.31
CA ARG A 51 19.10 -2.67 5.21
C ARG A 51 20.21 -2.59 4.16
N GLU A 52 20.93 -3.68 3.92
CA GLU A 52 22.04 -3.75 2.94
C GLU A 52 21.56 -4.00 1.51
N HIS A 53 20.27 -4.22 1.31
CA HIS A 53 19.67 -4.56 0.03
C HIS A 53 18.53 -3.60 -0.34
N THR A 54 18.07 -3.70 -1.59
CA THR A 54 16.84 -3.02 -2.00
C THR A 54 15.66 -3.81 -1.45
N SER A 55 14.80 -3.13 -0.68
CA SER A 55 13.52 -3.68 -0.26
C SER A 55 12.45 -3.42 -1.31
N GLU A 56 11.60 -4.42 -1.56
CA GLU A 56 10.47 -4.32 -2.48
C GLU A 56 9.17 -4.25 -1.67
N LEU A 57 8.42 -3.16 -1.82
CA LEU A 57 7.11 -2.96 -1.20
C LEU A 57 6.03 -3.00 -2.29
N ILE A 58 5.13 -3.96 -2.21
CA ILE A 58 4.06 -4.16 -3.20
C ILE A 58 2.71 -3.94 -2.53
N PHE A 59 1.88 -3.13 -3.16
CA PHE A 59 0.45 -3.00 -2.88
C PHE A 59 -0.31 -3.70 -4.01
N GLU A 60 -0.98 -4.80 -3.68
CA GLU A 60 -1.72 -5.62 -4.65
C GLU A 60 -3.22 -5.50 -4.34
N GLY A 61 -3.96 -4.88 -5.27
CA GLY A 61 -5.41 -4.77 -5.22
C GLY A 61 -6.09 -5.91 -5.99
N PHE A 62 -7.15 -6.50 -5.42
CA PHE A 62 -7.95 -7.55 -6.07
C PHE A 62 -9.40 -7.09 -6.24
N ASN A 63 -10.00 -7.32 -7.42
CA ASN A 63 -11.46 -7.27 -7.58
C ASN A 63 -12.06 -8.56 -7.06
N ASP A 64 -13.25 -8.44 -6.47
CA ASP A 64 -14.22 -9.52 -6.59
C ASP A 64 -15.14 -9.26 -7.81
N ASP A 65 -15.76 -10.31 -8.33
CA ASP A 65 -16.78 -10.15 -9.37
C ASP A 65 -17.97 -9.40 -8.76
N LEU A 66 -18.34 -8.25 -9.35
CA LEU A 66 -19.52 -7.52 -8.91
C LEU A 66 -20.79 -8.30 -9.32
N THR A 67 -21.31 -9.14 -8.45
CA THR A 67 -22.65 -9.74 -8.62
C THR A 67 -23.71 -8.79 -8.11
N LEU A 68 -24.36 -8.06 -9.02
CA LEU A 68 -25.58 -7.30 -8.74
C LEU A 68 -26.77 -8.20 -9.08
N ASN A 69 -27.62 -8.49 -8.09
CA ASN A 69 -28.85 -9.29 -8.26
C ASN A 69 -28.65 -10.69 -8.88
N GLY A 70 -27.48 -11.32 -8.68
CA GLY A 70 -27.19 -12.66 -9.21
C GLY A 70 -26.82 -12.71 -10.69
N GLU A 71 -26.69 -11.55 -11.36
CA GLU A 71 -26.08 -11.43 -12.68
C GLU A 71 -24.67 -10.84 -12.52
N HIS A 72 -23.70 -11.38 -13.27
CA HIS A 72 -22.40 -10.75 -13.42
C HIS A 72 -22.62 -9.40 -14.10
N SER A 73 -22.36 -8.31 -13.36
CA SER A 73 -22.56 -6.97 -13.86
C SER A 73 -21.29 -6.51 -14.57
N ASP A 74 -21.39 -6.13 -15.85
CA ASP A 74 -20.35 -5.40 -16.59
C ASP A 74 -20.11 -3.97 -16.04
N ALA A 75 -20.84 -3.55 -14.99
CA ALA A 75 -20.62 -2.26 -14.37
C ALA A 75 -19.21 -2.16 -13.80
N VAL A 76 -18.58 -1.01 -14.05
CA VAL A 76 -17.33 -0.59 -13.44
C VAL A 76 -17.45 -0.77 -11.93
N ASN A 77 -16.67 -1.66 -11.33
CA ASN A 77 -16.42 -1.66 -9.89
C ASN A 77 -15.23 -0.69 -9.66
N PRO A 78 -15.48 0.59 -9.32
CA PRO A 78 -14.40 1.54 -9.14
C PRO A 78 -13.55 1.10 -7.95
N TRP A 79 -12.25 0.97 -8.14
CA TRP A 79 -11.34 0.65 -7.04
C TRP A 79 -10.90 1.93 -6.35
N HIS A 80 -10.85 1.90 -5.03
CA HIS A 80 -10.29 2.98 -4.26
C HIS A 80 -9.44 2.42 -3.12
N PHE A 81 -8.13 2.67 -3.21
CA PHE A 81 -7.20 2.42 -2.11
C PHE A 81 -6.50 3.74 -1.80
N HIS A 82 -6.53 4.14 -0.54
CA HIS A 82 -5.76 5.29 -0.06
C HIS A 82 -4.75 4.79 0.98
N TYR A 83 -3.47 4.95 0.69
CA TYR A 83 -2.41 4.61 1.62
C TYR A 83 -1.33 5.70 1.63
N ARG A 84 -0.47 5.70 2.65
CA ARG A 84 0.75 6.50 2.74
C ARG A 84 1.84 5.62 3.32
N VAL A 85 3.10 5.83 2.95
CA VAL A 85 4.21 5.24 3.72
C VAL A 85 5.00 6.37 4.32
N ILE A 86 5.11 6.31 5.63
CA ILE A 86 5.55 7.42 6.47
C ILE A 86 6.71 6.99 7.37
N GLU A 87 7.58 7.95 7.63
CA GLU A 87 8.59 7.92 8.67
C GLU A 87 8.03 8.70 9.86
N ARG A 88 8.14 8.14 11.07
CA ARG A 88 7.88 8.85 12.32
C ARG A 88 9.16 8.91 13.12
N SER A 89 9.54 10.12 13.54
CA SER A 89 10.69 10.37 14.39
C SER A 89 10.25 10.51 15.85
N PHE A 90 11.00 9.89 16.75
CA PHE A 90 10.79 9.93 18.19
C PHE A 90 12.04 10.40 18.93
N ASP A 91 11.84 11.15 20.01
CA ASP A 91 12.94 11.60 20.88
C ASP A 91 13.53 10.45 21.72
N GLU A 92 14.53 10.75 22.55
CA GLU A 92 15.17 9.76 23.43
C GLU A 92 14.24 9.22 24.53
N HIS A 93 13.10 9.86 24.75
CA HIS A 93 12.06 9.45 25.71
C HIS A 93 10.88 8.74 25.03
N GLY A 94 10.94 8.52 23.72
CA GLY A 94 9.86 7.91 22.94
C GLY A 94 8.70 8.86 22.62
N THR A 95 8.87 10.16 22.81
CA THR A 95 7.89 11.18 22.41
C THR A 95 7.94 11.38 20.91
N PHE A 96 6.77 11.36 20.27
CA PHE A 96 6.64 11.68 18.85
C PHE A 96 7.09 13.12 18.58
N ILE A 97 7.96 13.31 17.58
CA ILE A 97 8.47 14.62 17.14
C ILE A 97 7.79 15.03 15.84
N GLU A 98 7.91 14.19 14.81
CA GLU A 98 7.48 14.53 13.44
C GLU A 98 7.13 13.28 12.64
N GLU A 99 6.29 13.49 11.60
CA GLU A 99 5.93 12.51 10.59
C GLU A 99 6.31 13.08 9.22
N THR A 100 6.91 12.26 8.35
CA THR A 100 7.29 12.64 6.99
C THR A 100 6.90 11.53 6.02
N ASP A 101 6.36 11.88 4.86
CA ASP A 101 6.06 10.90 3.81
C ASP A 101 7.33 10.40 3.12
N LEU A 102 7.51 9.08 3.05
CA LEU A 102 8.51 8.44 2.18
C LEU A 102 8.01 8.28 0.75
N LEU A 103 6.70 8.10 0.61
CA LEU A 103 6.01 8.11 -0.67
C LEU A 103 4.68 8.82 -0.55
N GLU A 104 4.50 9.77 -1.45
CA GLU A 104 3.19 10.23 -1.86
C GLU A 104 2.66 9.22 -2.90
N PRO A 105 1.43 8.72 -2.75
CA PRO A 105 0.82 7.82 -3.72
C PRO A 105 0.83 8.43 -5.11
N TYR A 106 0.93 7.58 -6.13
CA TYR A 106 0.69 8.03 -7.50
C TYR A 106 -0.79 8.40 -7.63
N ASP A 107 -1.10 9.70 -7.53
CA ASP A 107 -2.46 10.23 -7.59
C ASP A 107 -2.96 10.25 -9.04
N GLN A 108 -3.42 9.11 -9.52
CA GLN A 108 -4.37 9.06 -10.61
C GLN A 108 -5.59 8.29 -10.12
N LYS A 109 -6.75 8.95 -10.14
CA LYS A 109 -8.05 8.26 -10.13
C LYS A 109 -8.02 7.19 -11.23
N HIS A 110 -7.76 5.95 -10.86
CA HIS A 110 -7.89 4.84 -11.78
C HIS A 110 -9.38 4.57 -11.92
N LEU A 111 -10.00 5.20 -12.91
CA LEU A 111 -11.28 4.76 -13.45
C LEU A 111 -11.01 3.39 -14.09
N SER A 112 -10.96 2.35 -13.26
CA SER A 112 -10.72 0.99 -13.69
C SER A 112 -11.82 0.61 -14.68
N LYS A 113 -11.42 0.17 -15.87
CA LYS A 113 -12.33 -0.62 -16.70
C LYS A 113 -12.76 -1.84 -15.87
N PRO A 114 -13.99 -2.35 -16.05
CA PRO A 114 -14.52 -3.49 -15.27
C PRO A 114 -13.65 -4.76 -15.34
N ASN A 115 -12.66 -4.83 -16.24
CA ASN A 115 -11.82 -6.02 -16.48
C ASN A 115 -10.41 -5.96 -15.87
N ILE A 116 -10.11 -4.99 -15.00
CA ILE A 116 -8.83 -5.00 -14.27
C ILE A 116 -8.94 -6.02 -13.12
N ARG A 117 -8.13 -7.07 -13.16
CA ARG A 117 -8.13 -8.15 -12.16
C ARG A 117 -7.18 -7.89 -10.99
N ALA A 118 -6.06 -7.22 -11.27
CA ALA A 118 -5.04 -6.88 -10.29
C ALA A 118 -4.36 -5.55 -10.64
N MET A 119 -4.06 -4.77 -9.60
CA MET A 119 -3.22 -3.58 -9.67
C MET A 119 -2.06 -3.75 -8.71
N ASP A 120 -0.84 -3.74 -9.25
CA ASP A 120 0.38 -3.91 -8.50
C ASP A 120 1.13 -2.58 -8.48
N ASN A 121 1.09 -1.90 -7.34
CA ASN A 121 1.96 -0.76 -7.07
C ASN A 121 3.20 -1.27 -6.34
N THR A 122 4.31 -1.34 -7.06
CA THR A 122 5.61 -1.79 -6.53
C THR A 122 6.52 -0.60 -6.30
N TYR A 123 7.14 -0.55 -5.14
CA TYR A 123 8.13 0.46 -4.75
C TYR A 123 9.44 -0.21 -4.37
N GLN A 124 10.55 0.36 -4.82
CA GLN A 124 11.89 -0.05 -4.39
C GLN A 124 12.42 0.93 -3.35
N ILE A 125 12.74 0.43 -2.17
CA ILE A 125 13.18 1.19 -1.01
C ILE A 125 14.62 0.81 -0.69
N VAL A 126 15.49 1.80 -0.46
CA VAL A 126 16.89 1.56 -0.07
C VAL A 126 17.23 2.36 1.18
N ALA A 127 18.17 1.85 1.98
CA ALA A 127 18.76 2.61 3.06
C ALA A 127 19.64 3.75 2.50
N GLY A 128 19.47 4.95 3.02
CA GLY A 128 20.33 6.11 2.80
C GLY A 128 20.94 6.61 4.12
N GLU A 129 21.71 7.69 4.02
CA GLU A 129 22.40 8.29 5.17
C GLU A 129 21.42 8.72 6.28
N ASN A 130 20.23 9.21 5.90
CA ASN A 130 19.25 9.78 6.83
C ASN A 130 18.01 8.89 7.05
N GLY A 131 18.04 7.62 6.68
CA GLY A 131 16.89 6.71 6.76
C GLY A 131 16.62 6.01 5.43
N PHE A 132 15.47 5.34 5.33
CA PHE A 132 15.06 4.71 4.09
C PHE A 132 14.51 5.74 3.11
N LYS A 133 14.65 5.46 1.81
CA LYS A 133 14.07 6.27 0.72
C LYS A 133 13.56 5.39 -0.40
N VAL A 134 12.50 5.84 -1.06
CA VAL A 134 12.01 5.23 -2.30
C VAL A 134 12.89 5.70 -3.45
N ILE A 135 13.33 4.77 -4.30
CA ILE A 135 14.17 5.08 -5.47
C ILE A 135 13.53 4.70 -6.80
N ASN A 136 12.45 3.92 -6.77
CA ASN A 136 11.72 3.53 -7.94
C ASN A 136 10.26 3.21 -7.57
N ASN A 137 9.34 3.48 -8.49
CA ASN A 137 7.94 3.09 -8.40
C ASN A 137 7.48 2.53 -9.76
N THR A 138 6.71 1.46 -9.73
CA THR A 138 6.16 0.83 -10.92
C THR A 138 4.72 0.44 -10.65
N LEU A 139 3.82 0.88 -11.52
CA LEU A 139 2.41 0.50 -11.53
C LEU A 139 2.19 -0.49 -12.67
N THR A 140 1.75 -1.69 -12.35
CA THR A 140 1.31 -2.67 -13.34
C THR A 140 -0.19 -2.92 -13.18
N GLN A 141 -0.92 -2.90 -14.29
CA GLN A 141 -2.35 -3.23 -14.33
C GLN A 141 -2.56 -4.42 -15.26
N GLN A 142 -3.16 -5.48 -14.74
CA GLN A 142 -3.51 -6.66 -15.52
C GLN A 142 -4.97 -6.59 -15.97
N PHE A 143 -5.17 -6.58 -17.29
CA PHE A 143 -6.48 -6.62 -17.91
C PHE A 143 -6.83 -8.08 -18.26
N ALA A 144 -8.00 -8.54 -17.87
CA ALA A 144 -8.57 -9.76 -18.43
C ALA A 144 -9.01 -9.47 -19.88
N VAL A 145 -8.52 -10.31 -20.81
CA VAL A 145 -8.98 -10.37 -22.21
C VAL A 145 -10.24 -11.22 -22.28
#